data_AF-A0A8E7AYP4-F1
#
_entry.id   AF-A0A8E7AYP4-F1
#
_cell.length_a   1.000
_cell.length_b   1.000
_cell.length_c   1.000
_cell.angle_alpha   90.00
_cell.angle_beta   90.00
_cell.angle_gamma   90.00
#
_symmetry.space_group_name_H-M   'P 1'
#
loop_
_entity.id
_entity.type
_entity.pdbx_description
1 polymer ?
#
loop_
_entity_poly.entity_id
_entity_poly.type
_entity_poly.pdbx_seq_one_letter_code
_entity_poly.pdbx_strand_id
1 'polypeptide(L)'
;MNARIILGLCTLFFIFLTIPTYAAELELTADEQAFLSDMKETGIPMLFQTPEAMSIGVFYGRDTAISDIAAKKTENLDAFIEKISAYTLGQQTGSLRESWLSAAKVLKTDLEEYGTLIPGCGSCVSTMNEMYPKLLESASGVYEDMISFYQENQVSS
;
A
#
# COMPACT_ATOMS: atom_id res chain seq x y z
N MET A 1 43.09 -2.29 61.39
CA MET A 1 41.79 -2.96 61.64
C MET A 1 40.71 -1.92 61.43
N ASN A 2 40.05 -1.96 60.26
CA ASN A 2 38.63 -2.35 60.09
C ASN A 2 37.68 -1.23 60.53
N ALA A 3 36.68 -0.76 59.78
CA ALA A 3 36.20 -0.98 58.42
C ALA A 3 35.24 0.21 58.17
N ARG A 4 35.48 1.04 57.14
CA ARG A 4 34.67 1.04 55.91
C ARG A 4 33.16 0.87 56.12
N ILE A 5 32.42 1.96 56.36
CA ILE A 5 31.08 2.22 55.77
C ILE A 5 30.93 3.74 55.66
N ILE A 6 31.66 4.37 54.74
CA ILE A 6 31.29 5.70 54.27
C ILE A 6 30.40 5.46 53.06
N LEU A 7 29.18 5.95 53.20
CA LEU A 7 28.03 5.92 52.31
C LEU A 7 28.38 6.55 50.94
N GLY A 8 29.20 5.86 50.17
CA GLY A 8 29.62 6.23 48.83
C GLY A 8 28.80 5.47 47.80
N LEU A 9 27.62 5.98 47.49
CA LEU A 9 26.87 5.67 46.27
C LEU A 9 26.26 6.98 45.73
N CYS A 10 27.09 8.03 45.72
CA CYS A 10 26.93 9.12 44.78
C CYS A 10 27.31 8.61 43.39
N THR A 11 26.42 8.85 42.44
CA THR A 11 26.72 9.06 41.01
C THR A 11 27.49 7.96 40.31
N LEU A 12 26.80 6.88 39.95
CA LEU A 12 27.11 6.10 38.74
C LEU A 12 25.97 5.10 38.49
N PHE A 13 24.89 5.56 37.88
CA PHE A 13 24.23 4.73 36.87
C PHE A 13 23.48 5.66 35.92
N PHE A 14 24.14 5.88 34.78
CA PHE A 14 23.56 6.24 33.50
C PHE A 14 22.47 7.30 33.53
N ILE A 15 22.93 8.52 33.23
CA ILE A 15 22.22 9.42 32.31
C ILE A 15 21.54 8.54 31.27
N PHE A 16 20.24 8.28 31.46
CA PHE A 16 19.34 8.00 30.36
C PHE A 16 19.45 9.27 29.52
N LEU A 17 20.39 9.24 28.57
CA LEU A 17 20.31 10.02 27.36
C LEU A 17 18.98 9.58 26.77
N THR A 18 17.91 10.25 27.17
CA THR A 18 16.78 10.50 26.31
C THR A 18 17.38 11.30 25.16
N ILE A 19 18.09 10.61 24.26
CA ILE A 19 18.18 11.05 22.88
C ILE A 19 16.70 11.11 22.52
N PRO A 20 16.12 12.29 22.34
CA PRO A 20 14.84 12.27 21.69
C PRO A 20 15.14 11.64 20.33
N THR A 21 14.64 10.43 20.10
CA THR A 21 14.51 9.88 18.76
C THR A 21 13.42 10.71 18.09
N TYR A 22 13.69 12.00 17.87
CA TYR A 22 13.13 12.68 16.74
C TYR A 22 13.76 11.94 15.57
N ALA A 23 13.02 11.00 14.99
CA ALA A 23 13.30 10.64 13.61
C ALA A 23 13.38 11.99 12.88
N ALA A 24 14.52 12.28 12.27
CA ALA A 24 14.61 13.49 11.47
C ALA A 24 13.51 13.38 10.40
N GLU A 25 12.74 14.46 10.21
CA GLU A 25 11.77 14.52 9.12
C GLU A 25 12.47 14.12 7.82
N LEU A 26 11.87 13.19 7.08
CA LEU A 26 12.44 12.74 5.82
C LEU A 26 12.36 13.91 4.83
N GLU A 27 13.52 14.42 4.42
CA GLU A 27 13.60 15.45 3.40
C GLU A 27 13.30 14.83 2.03
N LEU A 28 12.09 15.07 1.52
CA LEU A 28 11.63 14.49 0.26
C LEU A 28 12.19 15.24 -0.94
N THR A 29 12.73 14.48 -1.89
CA THR A 29 13.04 14.98 -3.24
C THR A 29 11.76 15.31 -4.02
N ALA A 30 11.88 16.04 -5.14
CA ALA A 30 10.75 16.33 -6.00
C ALA A 30 10.08 15.06 -6.56
N ASP A 31 10.87 14.03 -6.92
CA ASP A 31 10.36 12.74 -7.38
C ASP A 31 9.58 12.01 -6.28
N GLU A 32 10.05 12.07 -5.04
CA GLU A 32 9.35 11.44 -3.91
C GLU A 32 8.05 12.16 -3.56
N GLN A 33 8.02 13.49 -3.62
CA GLN A 33 6.78 14.26 -3.46
C GLN A 33 5.76 13.93 -4.56
N ALA A 34 6.21 13.88 -5.82
CA ALA A 34 5.36 13.52 -6.95
C ALA A 34 4.82 12.08 -6.84
N PHE A 35 5.68 11.13 -6.45
CA PHE A 35 5.27 9.75 -6.19
C PHE A 35 4.22 9.66 -5.07
N LEU A 36 4.43 10.32 -3.93
CA LEU A 36 3.48 10.29 -2.82
C LEU A 36 2.13 10.94 -3.17
N SER A 37 2.14 12.02 -3.96
CA SER A 37 0.93 12.63 -4.51
C SER A 37 0.19 11.66 -5.44
N ASP A 38 0.90 11.02 -6.37
CA ASP A 38 0.32 10.01 -7.26
C ASP A 38 -0.26 8.82 -6.52
N MET A 39 0.43 8.35 -5.47
CA MET A 39 -0.05 7.29 -4.60
C MET A 39 -1.36 7.69 -3.90
N LYS A 40 -1.45 8.92 -3.38
CA LYS A 40 -2.63 9.42 -2.67
C LYS A 40 -3.82 9.64 -3.61
N GLU A 41 -3.57 10.24 -4.76
CA GLU A 41 -4.62 10.66 -5.70
C GLU A 41 -5.08 9.54 -6.64
N THR A 42 -4.19 8.61 -6.97
CA THR A 42 -4.45 7.57 -7.97
C THR A 42 -4.16 6.17 -7.44
N GLY A 43 -3.00 5.92 -6.85
CA GLY A 43 -2.53 4.57 -6.47
C GLY A 43 -3.42 3.87 -5.45
N ILE A 44 -3.71 4.52 -4.32
CA ILE A 44 -4.60 3.99 -3.28
C ILE A 44 -6.05 3.89 -3.78
N PRO A 45 -6.65 4.93 -4.39
CA PRO A 45 -7.99 4.81 -4.96
C PRO A 45 -8.12 3.68 -5.98
N MET A 46 -7.12 3.44 -6.81
CA MET A 46 -7.13 2.36 -7.81
C MET A 46 -7.27 0.97 -7.17
N LEU A 47 -6.58 0.73 -6.04
CA LEU A 47 -6.66 -0.54 -5.32
C LEU A 47 -8.05 -0.79 -4.73
N PHE A 48 -8.77 0.26 -4.31
CA PHE A 48 -10.12 0.13 -3.72
C PHE A 48 -11.27 0.17 -4.75
N GLN A 49 -11.14 0.97 -5.83
CA GLN A 49 -12.20 1.15 -6.83
C GLN A 49 -12.30 0.01 -7.85
N THR A 50 -11.23 -0.78 -8.01
CA THR A 50 -11.23 -1.89 -8.97
C THR A 50 -12.09 -3.06 -8.48
N PRO A 51 -12.00 -3.49 -7.20
CA PRO A 51 -12.93 -4.45 -6.60
C PRO A 51 -14.40 -3.99 -6.65
N GLU A 52 -14.65 -2.69 -6.46
CA GLU A 52 -16.01 -2.12 -6.53
C GLU A 52 -16.59 -2.22 -7.95
N ALA A 53 -15.80 -1.91 -8.99
CA ALA A 53 -16.23 -2.06 -10.38
C ALA A 53 -16.50 -3.52 -10.77
N MET A 54 -15.74 -4.47 -10.20
CA MET A 54 -15.96 -5.91 -10.41
C MET A 54 -17.30 -6.38 -9.84
N SER A 55 -17.69 -5.86 -8.66
CA SER A 55 -19.00 -6.08 -8.05
C SER A 55 -20.14 -5.56 -8.95
N ILE A 56 -19.94 -4.40 -9.58
CA ILE A 56 -20.94 -3.74 -10.43
C ILE A 56 -21.15 -4.44 -11.78
N GLY A 57 -20.09 -4.97 -12.41
CA GLY A 57 -20.14 -5.59 -13.75
C GLY A 57 -21.08 -6.80 -13.86
N VAL A 58 -21.38 -7.47 -12.74
CA VAL A 58 -22.33 -8.59 -12.64
C VAL A 58 -23.77 -8.17 -12.93
N PHE A 59 -24.13 -6.90 -12.66
CA PHE A 59 -25.52 -6.46 -12.64
C PHE A 59 -26.05 -5.91 -13.97
N TYR A 60 -25.18 -5.64 -14.95
CA TYR A 60 -25.58 -4.94 -16.18
C TYR A 60 -26.00 -5.83 -17.35
N GLY A 61 -25.90 -7.16 -17.25
CA GLY A 61 -26.49 -8.10 -18.24
C GLY A 61 -25.96 -7.98 -19.67
N ARG A 62 -24.76 -7.41 -19.87
CA ARG A 62 -24.06 -7.39 -21.17
C ARG A 62 -22.95 -8.43 -21.13
N ASP A 63 -22.94 -9.32 -22.11
CA ASP A 63 -21.99 -10.44 -22.19
C ASP A 63 -20.52 -10.01 -22.15
N THR A 64 -20.20 -8.80 -22.62
CA THR A 64 -18.82 -8.27 -22.65
C THR A 64 -18.47 -7.33 -21.48
N ALA A 65 -19.42 -6.97 -20.61
CA ALA A 65 -19.17 -5.95 -19.59
C ALA A 65 -18.02 -6.33 -18.64
N ILE A 66 -17.96 -7.62 -18.27
CA ILE A 66 -16.92 -8.15 -17.39
C ILE A 66 -15.54 -8.05 -18.07
N SER A 67 -15.41 -8.52 -19.31
CA SER A 67 -14.15 -8.48 -20.06
C SER A 67 -13.70 -7.05 -20.38
N ASP A 68 -14.64 -6.15 -20.71
CA ASP A 68 -14.34 -4.75 -21.03
C ASP A 68 -13.86 -3.98 -19.78
N ILE A 69 -14.49 -4.22 -18.62
CA ILE A 69 -14.04 -3.67 -17.33
C ILE A 69 -12.66 -4.20 -16.97
N ALA A 70 -12.45 -5.52 -17.09
CA ALA A 70 -11.17 -6.16 -16.80
C ALA A 70 -10.04 -5.56 -17.64
N ALA A 71 -10.26 -5.43 -18.95
CA ALA A 71 -9.30 -4.87 -19.89
C ALA A 71 -8.98 -3.40 -19.55
N LYS A 72 -9.99 -2.56 -19.32
CA LYS A 72 -9.77 -1.14 -19.02
C LYS A 72 -9.05 -0.93 -17.69
N LYS A 73 -9.38 -1.73 -16.67
CA LYS A 73 -8.72 -1.66 -15.37
C LYS A 73 -7.28 -2.16 -15.44
N THR A 74 -7.01 -3.21 -16.23
CA THR A 74 -5.65 -3.70 -16.49
C THR A 74 -4.80 -2.65 -17.21
N GLU A 75 -5.34 -1.98 -18.23
CA GLU A 75 -4.67 -0.88 -18.93
C GLU A 75 -4.30 0.26 -17.97
N ASN A 76 -5.25 0.69 -17.13
CA ASN A 76 -5.01 1.74 -16.14
C ASN A 76 -3.95 1.31 -15.11
N LEU A 77 -3.97 0.04 -14.70
CA LEU A 77 -3.01 -0.53 -13.76
C LEU A 77 -1.60 -0.55 -14.33
N ASP A 78 -1.44 -1.03 -15.57
CA ASP A 78 -0.16 -1.10 -16.26
C ASP A 78 0.42 0.31 -16.49
N ALA A 79 -0.42 1.27 -16.89
CA ALA A 79 -0.01 2.67 -17.04
C ALA A 79 0.49 3.28 -15.72
N PHE A 80 -0.17 2.98 -14.59
CA PHE A 80 0.26 3.48 -13.30
C PHE A 80 1.52 2.78 -12.79
N ILE A 81 1.66 1.46 -13.00
CA ILE A 81 2.90 0.71 -12.71
C ILE A 81 4.07 1.35 -13.46
N GLU A 82 3.92 1.62 -14.76
CA GLU A 82 4.95 2.28 -15.57
C GLU A 82 5.31 3.65 -14.99
N LYS A 83 4.29 4.47 -14.67
CA LYS A 83 4.49 5.80 -14.09
C LYS A 83 5.31 5.76 -12.80
N ILE A 84 4.89 4.95 -11.82
CA ILE A 84 5.56 4.96 -10.51
C ILE A 84 6.93 4.28 -10.53
N SER A 85 7.17 3.39 -11.51
CA SER A 85 8.47 2.75 -11.71
C SER A 85 9.52 3.72 -12.26
N ALA A 86 9.10 4.82 -12.89
CA ALA A 86 10.00 5.82 -13.44
C ALA A 86 10.58 6.79 -12.39
N TYR A 87 9.98 6.89 -11.21
CA TYR A 87 10.48 7.77 -10.15
C TYR A 87 11.80 7.28 -9.54
N THR A 88 12.70 8.22 -9.27
CA THR A 88 13.93 7.98 -8.51
C THR A 88 13.65 8.19 -7.03
N LEU A 89 13.57 7.09 -6.28
CA LEU A 89 13.12 7.10 -4.88
C LEU A 89 14.27 6.74 -3.91
N GLY A 90 14.26 7.35 -2.72
CA GLY A 90 15.07 6.92 -1.59
C GLY A 90 14.62 5.56 -1.05
N GLN A 91 15.36 5.02 -0.09
CA GLN A 91 15.10 3.67 0.45
C GLN A 91 13.70 3.53 1.07
N GLN A 92 13.29 4.51 1.87
CA GLN A 92 11.99 4.50 2.56
C GLN A 92 10.84 4.58 1.56
N THR A 93 10.87 5.58 0.68
CA THR A 93 9.84 5.80 -0.35
C THR A 93 9.81 4.66 -1.37
N GLY A 94 10.97 4.11 -1.72
CA GLY A 94 11.09 2.93 -2.58
C GLY A 94 10.44 1.69 -1.97
N SER A 95 10.52 1.50 -0.65
CA SER A 95 9.86 0.37 0.04
C SER A 95 8.34 0.46 -0.06
N LEU A 96 7.78 1.67 -0.01
CA LEU A 96 6.34 1.91 -0.22
C LEU A 96 5.93 1.57 -1.67
N ARG A 97 6.76 1.91 -2.67
CA ARG A 97 6.53 1.50 -4.06
C ARG A 97 6.49 -0.02 -4.20
N GLU A 98 7.44 -0.73 -3.61
CA GLU A 98 7.48 -2.20 -3.71
C GLU A 98 6.26 -2.85 -3.03
N SER A 99 5.79 -2.32 -1.89
CA SER A 99 4.53 -2.77 -1.27
C SER A 99 3.34 -2.60 -2.22
N TRP A 100 3.20 -1.43 -2.84
CA TRP A 100 2.14 -1.18 -3.82
C TRP A 100 2.25 -2.07 -5.06
N LEU A 101 3.46 -2.27 -5.61
CA LEU A 101 3.69 -3.15 -6.77
C LEU A 101 3.32 -4.61 -6.46
N SER A 102 3.55 -5.07 -5.23
CA SER A 102 3.11 -6.40 -4.77
C SER A 102 1.58 -6.52 -4.79
N ALA A 103 0.87 -5.52 -4.25
CA ALA A 103 -0.59 -5.48 -4.29
C ALA A 103 -1.14 -5.37 -5.73
N ALA A 104 -0.49 -4.58 -6.58
CA ALA A 104 -0.83 -4.44 -7.99
C ALA A 104 -0.73 -5.76 -8.74
N LYS A 105 0.25 -6.61 -8.42
CA LYS A 105 0.37 -7.95 -9.01
C LYS A 105 -0.80 -8.87 -8.65
N VAL A 106 -1.25 -8.82 -7.39
CA VAL A 106 -2.46 -9.55 -6.96
C VAL A 106 -3.66 -9.04 -7.73
N LEU A 107 -3.85 -7.72 -7.78
CA LEU A 107 -4.95 -7.09 -8.51
C LEU A 107 -4.95 -7.44 -10.00
N LYS A 108 -3.78 -7.48 -10.64
CA LYS A 108 -3.64 -7.87 -12.05
C LYS A 108 -4.07 -9.32 -12.29
N THR A 109 -3.62 -10.23 -11.45
CA THR A 109 -3.98 -11.65 -11.54
C THR A 109 -5.50 -11.83 -11.43
N ASP A 110 -6.11 -11.12 -10.48
CA ASP A 110 -7.55 -11.16 -10.26
C ASP A 110 -8.33 -10.47 -11.40
N LEU A 111 -7.81 -9.40 -12.00
CA LEU A 111 -8.41 -8.79 -13.18
C LEU A 111 -8.39 -9.72 -14.39
N GLU A 112 -7.30 -10.47 -14.58
CA GLU A 112 -7.18 -11.47 -15.64
C GLU A 112 -8.19 -12.60 -15.44
N GLU A 113 -8.32 -13.13 -14.22
CA GLU A 113 -9.33 -14.16 -13.90
C GLU A 113 -10.75 -13.62 -14.09
N TYR A 114 -11.03 -12.42 -13.56
CA TYR A 114 -12.31 -11.74 -13.71
C TYR A 114 -12.71 -11.59 -15.18
N GLY A 115 -11.79 -11.16 -16.04
CA GLY A 115 -12.03 -10.98 -17.47
C GLY A 115 -12.43 -12.25 -18.23
N THR A 116 -12.17 -13.44 -17.67
CA THR A 116 -12.59 -14.72 -18.25
C THR A 116 -14.00 -15.17 -17.83
N LEU A 117 -14.60 -14.51 -16.84
CA LEU A 117 -15.89 -14.92 -16.29
C LEU A 117 -17.04 -14.58 -17.24
N ILE A 118 -17.97 -15.53 -17.37
CA ILE A 118 -19.18 -15.36 -18.18
C ILE A 118 -20.32 -14.87 -17.26
N PRO A 119 -21.02 -13.78 -17.62
CA PRO A 119 -22.17 -13.31 -16.83
C PRO A 119 -23.22 -14.40 -16.61
N GLY A 120 -23.75 -14.49 -15.38
CA GLY A 120 -24.84 -15.42 -15.04
C GLY A 120 -24.41 -16.88 -14.77
N CYS A 121 -23.12 -17.20 -14.82
CA CYS A 121 -22.62 -18.51 -14.42
C CYS A 121 -22.50 -18.59 -12.88
N GLY A 122 -23.19 -19.55 -12.24
CA GLY A 122 -23.23 -19.65 -10.77
C GLY A 122 -21.86 -19.85 -10.12
N SER A 123 -20.95 -20.54 -10.79
CA SER A 123 -19.54 -20.67 -10.37
C SER A 123 -18.77 -19.36 -10.47
N CYS A 124 -19.09 -18.49 -11.44
CA CYS A 124 -18.47 -17.18 -11.63
C CYS A 124 -18.78 -16.25 -10.44
N VAL A 125 -20.02 -16.30 -9.93
CA VAL A 125 -20.41 -15.55 -8.73
C VAL A 125 -19.63 -15.99 -7.50
N SER A 126 -19.38 -17.30 -7.34
CA SER A 126 -18.53 -17.81 -6.26
C SER A 126 -17.10 -17.30 -6.36
N THR A 127 -16.49 -17.40 -7.54
CA THR A 127 -15.14 -16.89 -7.81
C THR A 127 -15.02 -15.39 -7.48
N MET A 128 -15.98 -14.57 -7.91
CA MET A 128 -15.97 -13.14 -7.58
C MET A 128 -16.08 -12.86 -6.08
N ASN A 129 -16.90 -13.62 -5.36
CA ASN A 129 -17.03 -13.49 -3.90
C ASN A 129 -15.77 -13.92 -3.15
N GLU A 130 -14.94 -14.80 -3.73
CA GLU A 130 -13.67 -15.23 -3.14
C GLU A 130 -12.52 -14.25 -3.41
N MET A 131 -12.54 -13.55 -4.55
CA MET A 131 -11.52 -12.57 -4.93
C MET A 131 -11.67 -11.26 -4.14
N TYR A 132 -12.91 -10.79 -3.98
CA TYR A 132 -13.18 -9.48 -3.38
C TYR A 132 -12.55 -9.25 -2.00
N PRO A 133 -12.64 -10.18 -1.02
CA PRO A 133 -12.01 -9.99 0.29
C PRO A 133 -10.47 -9.92 0.22
N LYS A 134 -9.85 -10.72 -0.67
CA LYS A 134 -8.38 -10.73 -0.85
C LYS A 134 -7.87 -9.40 -1.41
N LEU A 135 -8.62 -8.84 -2.37
CA LEU A 135 -8.29 -7.54 -2.94
C LEU A 135 -8.43 -6.41 -1.92
N LEU A 136 -9.49 -6.44 -1.10
CA LEU A 136 -9.65 -5.49 0.00
C LEU A 136 -8.53 -5.62 1.04
N GLU A 137 -8.17 -6.83 1.44
CA GLU A 137 -7.08 -7.06 2.39
C GLU A 137 -5.74 -6.52 1.85
N SER A 138 -5.43 -6.81 0.58
CA SER A 138 -4.22 -6.28 -0.06
C SER A 138 -4.24 -4.75 -0.15
N ALA A 139 -5.38 -4.13 -0.47
CA ALA A 139 -5.52 -2.67 -0.53
C ALA A 139 -5.38 -2.02 0.85
N SER A 140 -5.99 -2.62 1.88
CA SER A 140 -5.87 -2.20 3.27
C SER A 140 -4.43 -2.27 3.78
N GLY A 141 -3.69 -3.33 3.46
CA GLY A 141 -2.28 -3.45 3.84
C GLY A 141 -1.42 -2.31 3.28
N VAL A 142 -1.58 -1.97 2.00
CA VAL A 142 -0.84 -0.85 1.38
C VAL A 142 -1.26 0.50 1.98
N TYR A 143 -2.54 0.67 2.32
CA TYR A 143 -3.01 1.87 2.99
C TYR A 143 -2.42 2.02 4.40
N GLU A 144 -2.31 0.93 5.16
CA GLU A 144 -1.65 0.89 6.46
C GLU A 144 -0.14 1.16 6.35
N ASP A 145 0.53 0.62 5.34
CA ASP A 145 1.93 0.93 5.03
C ASP A 145 2.13 2.42 4.71
N MET A 146 1.20 3.00 3.96
CA MET A 146 1.24 4.43 3.63
C MET A 146 1.03 5.30 4.87
N ILE A 147 0.09 4.96 5.75
CA ILE A 147 -0.09 5.66 7.04
C ILE A 147 1.19 5.55 7.88
N SER A 148 1.74 4.34 8.01
CA SER A 148 2.96 4.10 8.77
C SER A 148 4.13 4.91 8.21
N PHE A 149 4.26 4.99 6.88
CA PHE A 149 5.26 5.82 6.23
C PHE A 149 5.17 7.29 6.65
N TYR A 150 3.98 7.91 6.58
CA TYR A 150 3.81 9.32 6.98
C TYR A 150 4.10 9.53 8.47
N GLN A 151 3.71 8.58 9.32
CA GLN A 151 3.92 8.67 10.77
C GLN A 151 5.40 8.52 11.15
N GLU A 152 6.09 7.53 10.62
CA GLU A 152 7.49 7.23 10.93
C GLU A 152 8.45 8.28 10.37
N ASN A 153 8.15 8.80 9.18
CA ASN A 153 9.00 9.76 8.49
C ASN A 153 8.61 11.23 8.74
N GLN A 154 7.57 11.48 9.55
CA GLN A 154 7.05 12.82 9.87
C GLN A 154 6.76 13.69 8.65
N VAL A 155 6.43 13.08 7.52
CA VAL A 155 6.06 13.78 6.30
C VAL A 155 4.68 14.42 6.51
N SER A 156 4.54 15.73 6.25
CA SER A 156 3.23 16.39 6.30
C SER A 156 2.30 15.82 5.23
N SER A 157 1.14 15.29 5.68
CA SER A 157 0.10 14.66 4.86
C SER A 157 -0.78 15.61 4.07
#